data_AF-A0A9N9RE94-F1
#
_entry.id   AF-A0A9N9RE94-F1
#
_cell.length_a   1.000
_cell.length_b   1.000
_cell.length_c   1.000
_cell.angle_alpha   90.00
_cell.angle_beta   90.00
_cell.angle_gamma   90.00
#
_symmetry.space_group_name_H-M   'P 1'
#
loop_
_entity.id
_entity.type
_entity.pdbx_description
1 polymer ?
#
loop_
_entity_poly.entity_id
_entity_poly.type
_entity_poly.pdbx_seq_one_letter_code
_entity_poly.pdbx_strand_id
1 'polypeptide(L)'
;MNPRVFYVPCAAHSLDLVVNNAAKNSLEVTNFFGIVQEIYGFFSASISRWDEIMKRMPTLTLKLLSNTRWESRFDALKTLCFNMDKIYDAVYSIFTNNKYDSEKK
;
A
#
# COMPACT_ATOMS: atom_id res chain seq x y z
N MET A 1 28.03 -2.88 -31.94
CA MET A 1 26.62 -3.33 -31.95
C MET A 1 26.41 -4.27 -33.12
N ASN A 2 25.78 -5.44 -32.91
CA ASN A 2 25.55 -6.43 -33.98
C ASN A 2 24.24 -6.10 -34.71
N PRO A 3 24.26 -5.78 -36.02
CA PRO A 3 23.06 -5.43 -36.79
C PRO A 3 22.07 -6.58 -37.00
N ARG A 4 22.39 -7.81 -36.55
CA ARG A 4 21.52 -9.00 -36.64
C ARG A 4 20.76 -9.30 -35.35
N VAL A 5 20.98 -8.54 -34.28
CA VAL A 5 20.26 -8.71 -33.03
C VAL A 5 18.97 -7.90 -33.08
N PHE A 6 17.84 -8.60 -33.13
CA PHE A 6 16.53 -8.00 -32.94
C PHE A 6 16.30 -7.77 -31.45
N TYR A 7 16.03 -6.52 -31.08
CA TYR A 7 15.57 -6.18 -29.73
C TYR A 7 14.05 -6.25 -29.70
N VAL A 8 13.51 -7.09 -28.81
CA VAL A 8 12.06 -7.18 -28.57
C VAL A 8 11.79 -6.64 -27.17
N PRO A 9 11.04 -5.53 -27.02
CA PRO A 9 10.70 -5.01 -25.70
C PRO A 9 9.77 -5.96 -24.96
N CYS A 10 9.97 -6.09 -23.64
CA CYS A 10 9.10 -6.90 -22.79
C CYS A 10 7.75 -6.19 -22.61
N ALA A 11 6.67 -6.81 -23.07
CA ALA A 11 5.31 -6.26 -22.97
C ALA A 11 4.91 -5.92 -21.52
N ALA A 12 5.27 -6.77 -20.56
CA ALA A 12 4.99 -6.51 -19.14
C ALA A 12 5.72 -5.26 -18.63
N HIS A 13 6.98 -5.05 -19.06
CA HIS A 13 7.74 -3.87 -18.68
C HIS A 13 7.20 -2.60 -19.34
N SER A 14 6.88 -2.67 -20.63
CA SER A 14 6.24 -1.55 -21.34
C SER A 14 4.91 -1.17 -20.71
N LEU A 15 4.10 -2.15 -20.30
CA LEU A 15 2.84 -1.89 -19.61
C LEU A 15 3.05 -1.24 -18.23
N ASP A 16 3.99 -1.76 -17.43
CA ASP A 16 4.32 -1.18 -16.12
C ASP A 16 4.75 0.29 -16.25
N LEU A 17 5.54 0.64 -17.28
CA LEU A 17 5.91 2.03 -17.57
C LEU A 17 4.71 2.90 -17.92
N VAL A 18 3.83 2.45 -18.81
CA VAL A 18 2.64 3.21 -19.23
C VAL A 18 1.72 3.48 -18.05
N VAL A 19 1.43 2.45 -17.26
CA VAL A 19 0.52 2.57 -16.10
C VAL A 19 1.13 3.44 -15.01
N ASN A 20 2.42 3.27 -14.70
CA ASN A 20 3.10 4.14 -13.74
C ASN A 20 3.13 5.60 -14.20
N ASN A 21 3.36 5.86 -15.49
CA ASN A 21 3.32 7.22 -16.01
C ASN A 21 1.91 7.81 -15.91
N ALA A 22 0.87 7.07 -16.33
CA ALA A 22 -0.51 7.52 -16.22
C ALA A 22 -0.90 7.84 -14.77
N ALA A 23 -0.56 6.97 -13.82
CA ALA A 23 -0.82 7.19 -12.40
C ALA A 23 -0.11 8.45 -11.85
N LYS A 24 1.16 8.67 -12.23
CA LYS A 24 1.93 9.86 -11.80
C LYS A 24 1.42 11.17 -12.39
N ASN A 25 0.81 11.13 -13.56
CA ASN A 25 0.23 12.31 -14.21
C ASN A 25 -1.17 12.67 -13.66
N SER A 26 -1.73 11.85 -12.76
CA SER A 26 -2.97 12.15 -12.07
C SER A 26 -2.70 12.55 -10.62
N LEU A 27 -3.04 13.79 -10.26
CA LEU A 27 -2.95 14.29 -8.89
C LEU A 27 -3.86 13.50 -7.95
N GLU A 28 -5.08 13.16 -8.41
CA GLU A 28 -6.04 12.38 -7.62
C GLU A 28 -5.49 11.00 -7.27
N VAL A 29 -4.95 10.28 -8.26
CA VAL A 29 -4.35 8.96 -8.06
C VAL A 29 -3.12 9.05 -7.16
N THR A 30 -2.30 10.09 -7.33
CA THR A 30 -1.12 10.32 -6.50
C THR A 30 -1.50 10.57 -5.04
N ASN A 31 -2.49 11.44 -4.79
CA ASN A 31 -3.00 11.72 -3.45
C ASN A 31 -3.59 10.47 -2.79
N PHE A 32 -4.35 9.68 -3.55
CA PHE A 32 -4.92 8.44 -3.06
C PHE A 32 -3.84 7.45 -2.63
N PHE A 33 -2.79 7.25 -3.44
CA PHE A 33 -1.66 6.40 -3.02
C PHE A 33 -0.93 6.96 -1.79
N GLY A 34 -0.87 8.29 -1.62
CA GLY A 34 -0.40 8.92 -0.39
C GLY A 34 -1.17 8.45 0.84
N ILE A 35 -2.50 8.48 0.78
CA ILE A 35 -3.38 8.00 1.87
C ILE A 35 -3.12 6.52 2.18
N VAL A 36 -2.99 5.67 1.16
CA VAL A 36 -2.67 4.24 1.36
C VAL A 36 -1.35 4.07 2.11
N GLN A 37 -0.34 4.87 1.76
CA GLN A 37 0.96 4.88 2.41
C GLN A 37 0.89 5.38 3.85
N GLU A 38 0.09 6.40 4.13
CA GLU A 38 -0.16 6.92 5.47
C GLU A 38 -0.85 5.90 6.37
N ILE A 39 -1.84 5.16 5.86
CA ILE A 39 -2.49 4.08 6.62
C ILE A 39 -1.46 3.01 7.01
N TYR A 40 -0.64 2.57 6.06
CA TYR A 40 0.45 1.64 6.37
C TYR A 40 1.43 2.24 7.39
N GLY A 41 1.83 3.50 7.21
CA GLY A 41 2.73 4.23 8.12
C GLY A 41 2.17 4.32 9.55
N PHE A 42 0.87 4.61 9.68
CA PHE A 42 0.18 4.69 10.96
C PHE A 42 0.25 3.36 11.71
N PHE A 43 -0.15 2.24 11.09
CA PHE A 43 -0.11 0.95 11.77
C PHE A 43 1.31 0.44 12.01
N SER A 44 2.21 0.55 11.02
CA SER A 44 3.58 0.02 11.13
C SER A 44 4.46 0.78 12.13
N ALA A 45 4.12 2.03 12.44
CA ALA A 45 4.86 2.84 13.41
C ALA A 45 4.64 2.41 14.88
N SER A 46 3.71 1.50 15.20
CA SER A 46 3.61 0.93 16.54
C SER A 46 3.22 -0.55 16.52
N ILE A 47 3.94 -1.37 17.27
CA ILE A 47 3.63 -2.80 17.46
C ILE A 47 2.20 -2.97 18.00
N SER A 48 1.77 -2.11 18.93
CA SER A 48 0.43 -2.22 19.52
C SER A 48 -0.68 -1.91 18.50
N ARG A 49 -0.47 -0.93 17.61
CA ARG A 49 -1.39 -0.64 16.50
C ARG A 49 -1.37 -1.75 15.46
N TRP A 50 -0.18 -2.27 15.15
CA TRP A 50 0.00 -3.40 14.23
C TRP A 50 -0.74 -4.65 14.71
N ASP A 51 -0.64 -4.97 15.99
CA ASP A 51 -1.36 -6.11 16.58
C ASP A 51 -2.87 -5.93 16.50
N GLU A 52 -3.38 -4.69 16.67
CA GLU A 52 -4.82 -4.43 16.57
C GLU A 52 -5.38 -4.68 15.17
N ILE A 53 -4.67 -4.27 14.12
CA ILE A 53 -5.09 -4.58 12.74
C ILE A 53 -4.92 -6.07 12.43
N MET A 54 -3.85 -6.71 12.91
CA MET A 54 -3.60 -8.13 12.69
C MET A 54 -4.63 -9.04 13.37
N LYS A 55 -5.18 -8.66 14.53
CA LYS A 55 -6.31 -9.39 15.16
C LYS A 55 -7.53 -9.48 14.23
N ARG A 56 -7.76 -8.45 13.43
CA ARG A 56 -8.90 -8.34 12.51
C ARG A 56 -8.57 -8.93 11.13
N MET A 57 -7.30 -8.90 10.75
CA MET A 57 -6.79 -9.34 9.44
C MET A 57 -5.58 -10.29 9.57
N PRO A 58 -5.75 -11.50 10.13
CA PRO A 58 -4.63 -12.37 10.47
C PRO A 58 -3.88 -12.94 9.25
N THR A 59 -4.55 -13.08 8.11
CA THR A 59 -4.00 -13.68 6.89
C THR A 59 -3.59 -12.65 5.84
N LEU A 60 -3.96 -11.38 6.02
CA LEU A 60 -3.78 -10.35 5.01
C LEU A 60 -3.14 -9.12 5.64
N THR A 61 -1.91 -8.84 5.24
CA THR A 61 -1.13 -7.73 5.80
C THR A 61 -1.24 -6.50 4.90
N LEU A 62 -1.34 -5.32 5.51
CA LEU A 62 -1.16 -4.05 4.80
C LEU A 62 0.23 -4.06 4.16
N LYS A 63 0.29 -3.79 2.85
CA LYS A 63 1.57 -3.78 2.11
C LYS A 63 2.06 -2.35 1.92
N LEU A 64 3.36 -2.16 2.11
CA LEU A 64 4.03 -0.94 1.68
C LEU A 64 3.98 -0.83 0.15
N LEU A 65 3.74 0.37 -0.36
CA LEU A 65 3.73 0.63 -1.80
C LEU A 65 5.15 0.50 -2.38
N SER A 66 5.32 -0.31 -3.42
CA SER A 66 6.54 -0.32 -4.23
C SER A 66 6.56 0.87 -5.20
N ASN A 67 7.74 1.46 -5.37
CA ASN A 67 7.96 2.55 -6.33
C ASN A 67 8.13 2.07 -7.78
N THR A 68 8.45 0.80 -8.01
CA THR A 68 8.89 0.29 -9.32
C THR A 68 8.02 -0.83 -9.88
N ARG A 69 7.00 -1.30 -9.15
CA ARG A 69 6.14 -2.40 -9.59
C ARG A 69 4.67 -2.05 -9.37
N TRP A 70 3.95 -1.77 -10.45
CA TRP A 70 2.51 -1.51 -10.42
C TRP A 70 1.73 -2.65 -9.75
N GLU A 71 2.14 -3.90 -9.99
CA GLU A 71 1.56 -5.10 -9.36
C GLU A 71 1.51 -5.00 -7.82
N SER A 72 2.56 -4.49 -7.18
CA SER A 72 2.59 -4.31 -5.73
C SER A 72 1.62 -3.23 -5.26
N ARG A 73 1.40 -2.18 -6.06
CA ARG A 73 0.42 -1.15 -5.78
C ARG A 73 -0.99 -1.70 -5.91
N PHE A 74 -1.25 -2.46 -6.97
CA PHE A 74 -2.52 -3.14 -7.17
C PHE A 74 -2.86 -4.07 -6.01
N ASP A 75 -1.89 -4.86 -5.52
CA ASP A 75 -2.07 -5.69 -4.33
C ASP A 75 -2.41 -4.88 -3.07
N ALA A 76 -1.73 -3.76 -2.83
CA ALA A 76 -2.02 -2.89 -1.69
C ALA A 76 -3.44 -2.30 -1.78
N LEU A 77 -3.86 -1.86 -2.97
CA LEU A 77 -5.21 -1.38 -3.21
C LEU A 77 -6.25 -2.48 -3.01
N LYS A 78 -5.97 -3.68 -3.49
CA LYS A 78 -6.83 -4.85 -3.30
C LYS A 78 -7.05 -5.11 -1.82
N THR A 79 -5.97 -5.18 -1.04
CA THR A 79 -6.05 -5.36 0.41
C THR A 79 -6.87 -4.27 1.10
N LEU A 80 -6.63 -3.00 0.73
CA LEU A 80 -7.36 -1.85 1.26
C LEU A 80 -8.86 -1.96 0.95
N CYS A 81 -9.24 -2.03 -0.33
CA CYS A 81 -10.64 -2.03 -0.77
C CYS A 81 -11.45 -3.19 -0.18
N PHE A 82 -10.88 -4.39 -0.08
CA PHE A 82 -11.58 -5.57 0.44
C PHE A 82 -11.67 -5.63 1.97
N ASN A 83 -10.99 -4.74 2.70
CA ASN A 83 -10.95 -4.76 4.15
C ASN A 83 -11.09 -3.36 4.77
N MET A 84 -11.68 -2.42 4.04
CA MET A 84 -11.89 -1.05 4.51
C MET A 84 -12.67 -1.01 5.82
N ASP A 85 -13.65 -1.90 5.99
CA ASP A 85 -14.43 -2.08 7.21
C ASP A 85 -13.54 -2.40 8.40
N LYS A 86 -12.63 -3.37 8.25
CA LYS A 86 -11.71 -3.80 9.32
C LYS A 86 -10.68 -2.74 9.65
N ILE A 87 -10.19 -2.04 8.63
CA ILE A 87 -9.23 -0.93 8.79
C ILE A 87 -9.91 0.20 9.56
N TYR A 88 -11.13 0.57 9.19
CA TYR A 88 -11.91 1.58 9.90
C TYR A 88 -12.13 1.19 11.36
N ASP A 89 -12.59 -0.04 11.62
CA ASP A 89 -12.82 -0.51 12.99
C ASP A 89 -11.53 -0.53 13.82
N ALA A 90 -10.39 -0.89 13.22
CA ALA A 90 -9.10 -0.85 13.90
C ALA A 90 -8.71 0.58 14.28
N VAL A 91 -8.84 1.53 13.35
CA VAL A 91 -8.58 2.96 13.61
C VAL A 91 -9.52 3.49 14.69
N TYR A 92 -10.80 3.14 14.62
CA TYR A 92 -11.80 3.56 15.61
C TYR A 92 -11.53 2.97 17.00
N SER A 93 -11.15 1.69 17.07
CA SER A 93 -10.72 1.02 18.31
C SER A 93 -9.51 1.72 18.93
N ILE A 94 -8.53 2.10 18.11
CA ILE A 94 -7.33 2.81 18.57
C ILE A 94 -7.67 4.22 19.06
N PHE A 95 -8.53 4.93 18.34
CA PHE A 95 -8.93 6.29 18.71
C PHE A 95 -9.74 6.33 20.02
N THR A 96 -10.62 5.34 20.22
CA THR A 96 -11.49 5.26 21.41
C THR A 96 -10.76 4.74 22.65
N ASN A 97 -9.70 3.95 22.48
CA ASN A 97 -8.85 3.47 23.57
C ASN A 97 -7.57 4.30 23.67
N ASN A 98 -7.55 5.27 24.59
CA ASN A 98 -6.42 6.17 24.90
C ASN A 98 -5.11 5.49 25.40
N LYS A 99 -4.99 4.16 25.31
CA LYS A 99 -3.86 3.38 25.86
C LYS A 99 -2.73 3.09 24.88
N TYR A 100 -2.92 3.30 23.58
CA TYR A 100 -1.98 2.79 22.57
C TYR A 100 -0.67 3.61 22.43
N ASP A 101 -0.65 4.87 22.90
CA ASP A 101 0.54 5.75 22.89
C ASP A 101 1.15 6.03 24.28
N SER A 102 0.55 5.51 25.36
CA SER A 102 0.96 5.83 26.74
C SER A 102 2.03 4.92 27.35
N GLU A 103 2.54 3.91 26.64
CA GLU A 103 3.47 2.91 27.19
C GLU A 103 4.92 2.98 26.67
N LYS A 104 5.37 4.14 26.19
CA LYS A 104 6.81 4.36 25.98
C LYS A 104 7.28 5.71 26.51
N LYS A 105 7.55 5.74 27.82
CA LYS A 105 8.57 6.61 28.39
C LYS A 105 9.61 5.75 29.10
#